data_AF-A0A960DSM7-F1
#
_entry.id   AF-A0A960DSM7-F1
#
_cell.length_a   1.000
_cell.length_b   1.000
_cell.length_c   1.000
_cell.angle_alpha   90.00
_cell.angle_beta   90.00
_cell.angle_gamma   90.00
#
_symmetry.space_group_name_H-M   'P 1'
#
loop_
_entity.id
_entity.type
_entity.pdbx_description
1 polymer ?
#
loop_
_entity_poly.entity_id
_entity_poly.type
_entity_poly.pdbx_seq_one_letter_code
_entity_poly.pdbx_strand_id
1 'polypeptide(L)'
;MAKAAAATAEATATASREVGPPMLIVGLGFASAVASLALVVTDALALHVAGYLVGSVVPILVVGLARRIDLDRRRSPYYQPNGLFRMGLLALAVAAVVAAALHVWPIATELAS
;
A
#
# COMPACT_ATOMS: atom_id res chain seq x y z
N MET A 1 -16.23 -29.04 31.10
CA MET A 1 -16.58 -28.65 29.72
C MET A 1 -17.04 -27.18 29.61
N ALA A 2 -17.89 -26.66 30.51
CA ALA A 2 -18.34 -25.26 30.48
C ALA A 2 -17.20 -24.21 30.51
N LYS A 3 -16.15 -24.43 31.33
CA LYS A 3 -14.98 -23.54 31.41
C LYS A 3 -14.16 -23.47 30.11
N ALA A 4 -14.08 -24.57 29.37
CA ALA A 4 -13.40 -24.61 28.08
C ALA A 4 -14.20 -23.88 27.01
N ALA A 5 -15.53 -24.05 26.98
CA ALA A 5 -16.40 -23.30 26.08
C ALA A 5 -16.39 -21.78 26.34
N ALA A 6 -16.35 -21.37 27.61
CA ALA A 6 -16.22 -19.96 27.99
C ALA A 6 -14.87 -19.36 27.54
N ALA A 7 -13.77 -20.10 27.72
CA ALA A 7 -12.46 -19.67 27.26
C ALA A 7 -12.37 -19.54 25.73
N THR A 8 -13.00 -20.45 24.97
CA THR A 8 -13.06 -20.37 23.50
C THR A 8 -13.90 -19.18 23.03
N ALA A 9 -15.02 -18.88 23.70
CA ALA A 9 -15.88 -17.75 23.37
C ALA A 9 -15.17 -16.40 23.63
N GLU A 10 -14.44 -16.31 24.74
CA GLU A 10 -13.65 -15.13 25.10
C GLU A 10 -12.46 -14.91 24.14
N ALA A 11 -11.77 -15.99 23.74
CA ALA A 11 -10.71 -15.92 22.73
C ALA A 11 -11.24 -15.44 21.37
N THR A 12 -12.42 -15.92 20.96
CA THR A 12 -13.06 -15.51 19.69
C THR A 12 -13.51 -14.04 19.74
N ALA A 13 -14.03 -13.58 20.88
CA ALA A 13 -14.42 -12.18 21.08
C ALA A 13 -13.21 -11.22 21.18
N THR A 14 -12.05 -11.74 21.61
CA THR A 14 -10.80 -10.96 21.66
C THR A 14 -10.16 -10.89 20.28
N ALA A 15 -10.15 -11.99 19.53
CA ALA A 15 -9.69 -12.02 18.14
C ALA A 15 -10.51 -11.07 17.23
N SER A 16 -11.81 -10.91 17.47
CA SER A 16 -12.63 -9.94 16.74
C SER A 16 -12.36 -8.48 17.13
N ARG A 17 -11.65 -8.24 18.24
CA ARG A 17 -11.20 -6.90 18.68
C ARG A 17 -9.78 -6.55 18.24
N GLU A 18 -9.01 -7.50 17.71
CA GLU A 18 -7.63 -7.25 17.31
C GLU A 18 -7.57 -6.21 16.18
N VAL A 19 -6.80 -5.15 16.40
CA VAL A 19 -6.62 -4.08 15.42
C VAL A 19 -5.17 -4.09 14.93
N GLY A 20 -4.96 -4.62 13.72
CA GLY A 20 -3.64 -4.58 13.07
C GLY A 20 -3.41 -3.31 12.23
N PRO A 21 -2.20 -3.12 11.68
CA PRO A 21 -1.96 -2.10 10.66
C PRO A 21 -2.83 -2.29 9.41
N PRO A 22 -3.08 -1.23 8.63
CA PRO A 22 -3.98 -1.25 7.47
C PRO A 22 -3.36 -1.94 6.23
N MET A 23 -3.13 -3.25 6.30
CA MET A 23 -2.43 -4.01 5.24
C MET A 23 -3.16 -3.98 3.89
N LEU A 24 -4.49 -3.96 3.88
CA LEU A 24 -5.26 -3.86 2.63
C LEU A 24 -4.96 -2.57 1.86
N ILE A 25 -4.75 -1.46 2.57
CA ILE A 25 -4.42 -0.17 1.94
C ILE A 25 -3.04 -0.25 1.28
N VAL A 26 -2.06 -0.88 1.94
CA VAL A 26 -0.74 -1.12 1.35
C VAL A 26 -0.85 -2.02 0.12
N GLY A 27 -1.66 -3.07 0.18
CA GLY A 27 -1.94 -3.96 -0.95
C GLY A 27 -2.51 -3.22 -2.18
N LEU A 28 -3.44 -2.28 -1.96
CA LEU A 28 -3.97 -1.42 -3.04
C LEU A 28 -2.88 -0.55 -3.67
N GLY A 29 -1.93 -0.06 -2.87
CA GLY A 29 -0.76 0.65 -3.39
C GLY A 29 0.08 -0.22 -4.32
N PHE A 30 0.37 -1.46 -3.93
CA PHE A 30 1.09 -2.40 -4.79
C PHE A 30 0.32 -2.75 -6.06
N ALA A 31 -0.99 -2.98 -5.95
CA ALA A 31 -1.83 -3.21 -7.12
C ALA A 31 -1.77 -2.04 -8.10
N SER A 32 -1.78 -0.80 -7.60
CA SER A 32 -1.60 0.42 -8.40
C SER A 32 -0.24 0.46 -9.10
N ALA A 33 0.85 0.15 -8.38
CA ALA A 33 2.19 0.10 -8.96
C ALA A 33 2.29 -0.96 -10.06
N VAL A 34 1.75 -2.17 -9.85
CA VAL A 34 1.71 -3.24 -10.85
C VAL A 34 0.91 -2.83 -12.08
N ALA A 35 -0.26 -2.20 -11.89
CA ALA A 35 -1.07 -1.70 -12.99
C ALA A 35 -0.32 -0.64 -13.83
N SER A 36 0.45 0.24 -13.19
CA SER A 36 1.32 1.20 -13.90
C SER A 36 2.43 0.51 -14.69
N LEU A 37 3.07 -0.52 -14.14
CA LEU A 37 4.14 -1.24 -14.86
C LEU A 37 3.65 -1.85 -16.17
N ALA A 38 2.40 -2.32 -16.22
CA ALA A 38 1.79 -2.81 -17.46
C ALA A 38 1.68 -1.73 -18.56
N LEU A 39 1.70 -0.44 -18.21
CA LEU A 39 1.63 0.69 -19.14
C LEU A 39 3.01 1.12 -19.65
N VAL A 40 4.12 0.60 -19.10
CA VAL A 40 5.48 1.00 -19.52
C VAL A 40 5.80 0.54 -20.95
N VAL A 41 5.17 -0.55 -21.42
CA VAL A 41 5.45 -1.17 -22.73
C VAL A 41 4.74 -0.51 -23.91
N THR A 42 4.08 0.63 -23.70
CA THR A 42 3.29 1.32 -24.73
C THR A 42 3.98 2.60 -25.18
N ASP A 43 3.99 2.91 -26.48
CA ASP A 43 4.64 4.14 -26.98
C ASP A 43 3.78 5.41 -26.87
N ALA A 44 2.60 5.33 -26.23
CA ALA A 44 1.68 6.47 -26.15
C ALA A 44 2.04 7.38 -24.97
N LEU A 45 2.38 8.64 -25.25
CA LEU A 45 2.68 9.67 -24.23
C LEU A 45 1.59 9.74 -23.14
N ALA A 46 0.32 9.75 -23.53
CA ALA A 46 -0.80 9.79 -22.59
C ALA A 46 -0.82 8.60 -21.61
N LEU A 47 -0.40 7.42 -22.06
CA LEU A 47 -0.30 6.23 -21.22
C LEU A 47 0.91 6.28 -20.29
N HIS A 48 2.02 6.90 -20.70
CA HIS A 48 3.12 7.18 -19.77
C HIS A 48 2.72 8.18 -18.69
N VAL A 49 1.97 9.24 -19.03
CA VAL A 49 1.45 10.18 -18.04
C VAL A 49 0.48 9.49 -17.06
N ALA A 50 -0.45 8.69 -17.58
CA ALA A 50 -1.37 7.92 -16.73
C ALA A 50 -0.61 6.92 -15.83
N GLY A 51 0.35 6.19 -16.41
CA GLY A 51 1.21 5.26 -15.69
C GLY A 51 2.05 5.96 -14.62
N TYR A 52 2.59 7.15 -14.89
CA TYR A 52 3.29 7.95 -13.88
C TYR A 52 2.37 8.27 -12.70
N LEU A 53 1.15 8.76 -12.94
CA LEU A 53 0.21 9.11 -11.87
C LEU A 53 -0.22 7.88 -11.05
N VAL A 54 -0.54 6.78 -11.73
CA VAL A 54 -0.98 5.53 -11.10
C VAL A 54 0.17 4.80 -10.40
N GLY A 55 1.38 4.87 -10.93
CA GLY A 55 2.55 4.15 -10.43
C GLY A 55 3.37 4.89 -9.39
N SER A 56 3.26 6.22 -9.34
CA SER A 56 4.03 7.04 -8.40
C SER A 56 3.13 7.78 -7.40
N VAL A 57 2.25 8.65 -7.91
CA VAL A 57 1.43 9.53 -7.06
C VAL A 57 0.49 8.72 -6.18
N VAL A 58 -0.24 7.76 -6.75
CA VAL A 58 -1.18 6.92 -5.98
C VAL A 58 -0.45 6.12 -4.88
N PRO A 59 0.63 5.36 -5.14
CA PRO A 59 1.42 4.70 -4.10
C PRO A 59 1.95 5.63 -3.01
N ILE A 60 2.43 6.84 -3.35
CA ILE A 60 2.91 7.80 -2.35
C ILE A 60 1.77 8.25 -1.43
N LEU A 61 0.59 8.54 -1.99
CA LEU A 61 -0.59 8.90 -1.20
C LEU A 61 -1.05 7.73 -0.32
N VAL A 62 -0.99 6.50 -0.84
CA VAL A 62 -1.29 5.28 -0.09
C VAL A 62 -0.35 5.12 1.11
N VAL A 63 0.96 5.35 0.93
CA VAL A 63 1.93 5.30 2.04
C VAL A 63 1.55 6.31 3.14
N GLY A 64 1.23 7.55 2.76
CA GLY A 64 0.81 8.59 3.71
C GLY A 64 -0.48 8.22 4.45
N LEU A 65 -1.50 7.76 3.73
CA LEU A 65 -2.79 7.36 4.28
C LEU A 65 -2.66 6.13 5.21
N ALA A 66 -1.95 5.09 4.77
CA ALA A 66 -1.70 3.89 5.56
C ALA A 66 -0.99 4.24 6.87
N ARG A 67 0.03 5.12 6.81
CA ARG A 67 0.75 5.57 8.00
C ARG A 67 -0.14 6.38 8.95
N ARG A 68 -0.98 7.29 8.43
CA ARG A 68 -1.95 8.04 9.25
C ARG A 68 -2.90 7.09 9.99
N ILE A 69 -3.50 6.14 9.27
CA ILE A 69 -4.42 5.16 9.85
C ILE A 69 -3.72 4.27 10.87
N ASP A 70 -2.50 3.82 10.60
CA ASP A 70 -1.71 3.03 11.56
C ASP A 70 -1.45 3.80 12.86
N LEU A 71 -1.11 5.08 12.78
CA LEU A 71 -0.91 5.93 13.95
C LEU A 71 -2.19 6.10 14.77
N ASP A 72 -3.34 6.25 14.13
CA ASP A 72 -4.62 6.30 14.84
C ASP A 72 -4.96 4.96 15.49
N ARG A 73 -4.72 3.83 14.81
CA ARG A 73 -4.96 2.47 15.34
C ARG A 73 -4.09 2.12 16.54
N ARG A 74 -2.84 2.61 16.59
CA ARG A 74 -1.92 2.43 17.73
C ARG A 74 -2.41 3.01 19.05
N ARG A 75 -3.43 3.88 19.03
CA ARG A 75 -4.08 4.39 20.24
C ARG A 75 -5.02 3.37 20.90
N SER A 76 -5.40 2.31 20.17
CA SER A 76 -6.24 1.23 20.70
C SER A 76 -5.44 0.31 21.63
N PRO A 77 -5.98 -0.09 22.80
CA PRO A 77 -5.35 -1.09 23.66
C PRO A 77 -5.31 -2.49 23.02
N TYR A 78 -6.07 -2.73 21.95
CA TYR A 78 -6.10 -3.99 21.20
C TYR A 78 -5.21 -3.96 19.95
N TYR A 79 -4.32 -2.97 19.84
CA TYR A 79 -3.44 -2.85 18.68
C TYR A 79 -2.35 -3.92 18.69
N GLN A 80 -2.23 -4.65 17.58
CA GLN A 80 -1.18 -5.65 17.38
C GLN A 80 -0.21 -5.18 16.29
N PRO A 81 1.07 -4.93 16.61
CA PRO A 81 2.06 -4.49 15.62
C PRO A 81 2.39 -5.62 14.64
N ASN A 82 2.58 -5.27 13.37
CA ASN A 82 3.09 -6.18 12.34
C ASN A 82 4.39 -5.63 11.75
N GLY A 83 5.49 -6.38 11.87
CA GLY A 83 6.80 -5.99 11.33
C GLY A 83 6.81 -5.83 9.81
N LEU A 84 6.01 -6.62 9.08
CA LEU A 84 5.90 -6.56 7.63
C LEU A 84 5.32 -5.24 7.14
N PHE A 85 4.52 -4.55 7.95
CA PHE A 85 3.89 -3.29 7.54
C PHE A 85 4.94 -2.22 7.19
N ARG A 86 5.96 -2.03 8.04
CA ARG A 86 7.02 -1.04 7.78
C ARG A 86 7.83 -1.39 6.54
N MET A 87 8.17 -2.66 6.38
CA MET A 87 8.88 -3.14 5.20
C MET A 87 8.03 -2.98 3.94
N GLY A 88 6.72 -3.26 4.02
CA GLY A 88 5.78 -3.06 2.92
C GLY A 88 5.65 -1.60 2.50
N LEU A 89 5.60 -0.66 3.45
CA LEU A 89 5.60 0.78 3.13
C LEU A 89 6.89 1.22 2.45
N LEU A 90 8.05 0.76 2.92
CA LEU A 90 9.33 1.07 2.29
C LEU A 90 9.40 0.49 0.88
N ALA A 91 9.06 -0.79 0.70
CA ALA A 91 9.04 -1.45 -0.59
C ALA A 91 8.08 -0.77 -1.56
N LEU A 92 6.90 -0.35 -1.10
CA LEU A 92 5.94 0.40 -1.91
C LEU A 92 6.49 1.78 -2.33
N ALA A 93 7.16 2.49 -1.41
CA ALA A 93 7.80 3.77 -1.74
C ALA A 93 8.92 3.61 -2.78
N VAL A 94 9.75 2.56 -2.67
CA VAL A 94 10.78 2.25 -3.66
C VAL A 94 10.14 1.90 -5.00
N ALA A 95 9.10 1.06 -5.02
CA ALA A 95 8.37 0.72 -6.23
C ALA A 95 7.78 1.97 -6.91
N ALA A 96 7.28 2.92 -6.12
CA ALA A 96 6.74 4.19 -6.63
C ALA A 96 7.80 5.03 -7.34
N VAL A 97 9.01 5.10 -6.77
CA VAL A 97 10.15 5.83 -7.37
C VAL A 97 10.60 5.16 -8.67
N VAL A 98 10.66 3.83 -8.69
CA VAL A 98 11.03 3.07 -9.90
C VAL A 98 9.99 3.29 -11.01
N ALA A 99 8.71 3.14 -10.71
CA ALA A 99 7.63 3.39 -11.67
C ALA A 99 7.66 4.84 -12.20
N ALA A 100 7.91 5.81 -11.32
CA ALA A 100 8.09 7.21 -11.71
C ALA A 100 9.21 7.36 -12.75
N ALA A 101 10.39 6.81 -12.47
CA ALA A 101 11.55 6.91 -13.36
C ALA A 101 11.28 6.27 -14.73
N LEU A 102 10.63 5.10 -14.76
CA LEU A 102 10.29 4.39 -16.00
C LEU A 102 9.33 5.18 -16.89
N HIS A 103 8.38 5.92 -16.32
CA HIS A 103 7.44 6.73 -17.09
C HIS A 103 7.97 8.14 -17.41
N VAL A 104 8.80 8.73 -16.55
CA VAL A 104 9.35 10.08 -16.78
C VAL A 104 10.30 10.12 -17.97
N TRP A 105 11.08 9.06 -18.21
CA TRP A 105 12.03 9.05 -19.31
C TRP A 105 11.37 9.25 -20.69
N PRO A 106 10.36 8.45 -21.09
CA PRO A 106 9.63 8.66 -22.35
C PRO A 106 8.93 10.03 -22.43
N ILE A 107 8.36 10.50 -21.31
CA ILE A 107 7.73 11.84 -21.26
C ILE A 107 8.76 12.92 -21.57
N ALA A 108 9.94 12.85 -20.94
CA ALA A 108 11.00 13.82 -21.14
C ALA A 108 11.53 13.81 -22.57
N THR A 109 11.67 12.63 -23.19
CA THR A 109 12.14 12.52 -24.58
C THR A 109 11.14 13.10 -25.57
N GLU A 110 9.84 12.85 -25.40
CA GLU A 110 8.78 13.41 -26.25
C GLU A 110 8.65 14.93 -26.13
N LEU A 111 8.94 15.49 -24.95
CA LEU A 111 8.90 16.94 -24.73
C LEU A 111 10.14 17.67 -25.25
N ALA A 112 11.24 16.95 -25.46
CA ALA A 112 12.51 17.51 -25.93
C ALA A 112 12.66 17.48 -27.46
N SER A 113 11.82 16.74 -28.17
CA SER A 113 11.74 16.68 -29.64
C SER A 113 10.87 17.79 -30.21
#